data_AF-A0A286RLI8-F1
#
_entry.id   AF-A0A286RLI8-F1
#
_cell.length_a   1.000
_cell.length_b   1.000
_cell.length_c   1.000
_cell.angle_alpha   90.00
_cell.angle_beta   90.00
_cell.angle_gamma   90.00
#
_symmetry.space_group_name_H-M   'P 1'
#
loop_
_entity.id
_entity.type
_entity.pdbx_description
1 polymer ?
#
loop_
_entity_poly.entity_id
_entity_poly.type
_entity_poly.pdbx_seq_one_letter_code
_entity_poly.pdbx_strand_id
1 'polypeptide(L)' 'MLTEQQVAHSWYSLFSKGPVDEKKLKRAESLLKHLRPESPLHYRLSKELEEIRARYQEQNKKSRAAASS' A
#
# COMPACT_ATOMS: atom_id res chain seq x y z
N MET A 1 12.83 15.01 -5.16
CA MET A 1 11.40 14.64 -5.08
C MET A 1 11.05 13.78 -6.29
N LEU A 2 10.20 12.77 -6.12
CA LEU A 2 9.71 11.97 -7.25
C LEU A 2 8.59 12.73 -7.97
N THR A 3 8.45 12.53 -9.29
CA THR A 3 7.27 13.01 -10.03
C THR A 3 6.06 12.10 -9.79
N GLU A 4 4.85 12.59 -10.11
CA GLU A 4 3.63 11.79 -10.00
C GLU A 4 3.72 10.49 -10.83
N GLN A 5 4.30 10.56 -12.02
CA GLN A 5 4.50 9.40 -12.88
C GLN A 5 5.48 8.38 -12.26
N GLN A 6 6.58 8.85 -11.65
CA GLN A 6 7.54 7.97 -10.96
C GLN A 6 6.92 7.32 -9.72
N VAL A 7 6.09 8.04 -8.98
CA VAL A 7 5.34 7.50 -7.85
C VAL A 7 4.36 6.43 -8.31
N ALA A 8 3.56 6.69 -9.34
CA ALA A 8 2.63 5.72 -9.90
C ALA A 8 3.36 4.44 -10.36
N HIS A 9 4.45 4.57 -11.11
CA HIS A 9 5.22 3.42 -11.56
C HIS A 9 5.78 2.60 -10.39
N SER A 10 6.33 3.27 -9.38
CA SER A 10 6.85 2.61 -8.18
C SER A 10 5.76 1.92 -7.37
N TRP A 11 4.57 2.52 -7.30
CA TRP A 11 3.40 1.95 -6.64
C TRP A 11 2.95 0.64 -7.28
N TYR A 12 2.69 0.65 -8.59
CA TYR A 12 2.26 -0.56 -9.30
C TYR A 12 3.33 -1.64 -9.25
N SER A 13 4.60 -1.28 -9.39
CA SER A 13 5.71 -2.23 -9.25
C SER A 13 5.75 -2.88 -7.86
N LEU A 14 5.54 -2.10 -6.79
CA LEU A 14 5.56 -2.57 -5.39
C LEU A 14 4.52 -3.66 -5.11
N PHE A 15 3.33 -3.55 -5.71
CA PHE A 15 2.22 -4.48 -5.50
C PHE A 15 2.04 -5.51 -6.63
N SER A 16 2.82 -5.42 -7.71
CA SER A 16 2.73 -6.35 -8.85
C SER A 16 3.21 -7.78 -8.56
N LYS A 17 4.07 -7.98 -7.55
CA LYS A 17 4.73 -9.27 -7.30
C LYS A 17 4.72 -9.66 -5.84
N GLY A 18 4.35 -10.91 -5.55
CA GLY A 18 4.43 -11.51 -4.21
C GLY A 18 3.38 -10.99 -3.23
N PRO A 19 3.29 -11.60 -2.03
CA PRO A 19 2.28 -11.27 -1.03
C PRO A 19 2.44 -9.83 -0.51
N VAL A 20 1.36 -9.27 0.03
CA VAL A 20 1.39 -7.99 0.73
C VAL A 20 1.90 -8.22 2.14
N ASP A 21 2.92 -7.46 2.53
CA ASP A 21 3.51 -7.49 3.86
C ASP A 21 3.71 -6.07 4.41
N GLU A 22 4.03 -5.97 5.70
CA GLU A 22 4.17 -4.68 6.38
C GLU A 22 5.25 -3.78 5.75
N LYS A 23 6.33 -4.34 5.17
CA LYS A 23 7.38 -3.54 4.53
C LYS A 23 6.86 -2.88 3.26
N LYS A 24 6.04 -3.59 2.48
CA LYS A 24 5.37 -3.00 1.30
C LYS A 24 4.41 -1.89 1.71
N LEU A 25 3.62 -2.09 2.77
CA LEU A 25 2.72 -1.05 3.27
C LEU A 25 3.47 0.22 3.70
N LYS A 26 4.56 0.07 4.46
CA LYS A 26 5.43 1.19 4.86
C LYS A 26 6.05 1.92 3.66
N ARG A 27 6.47 1.16 2.64
CA ARG A 27 7.04 1.73 1.41
C ARG A 27 5.98 2.48 0.59
N ALA A 28 4.76 1.97 0.53
CA ALA A 28 3.62 2.64 -0.11
C ALA A 28 3.29 3.98 0.58
N GLU A 29 3.29 4.03 1.92
CA GLU A 29 3.14 5.30 2.65
C GLU A 29 4.25 6.31 2.32
N SER A 30 5.49 5.84 2.21
CA SER A 30 6.60 6.71 1.84
C SER A 30 6.46 7.27 0.42
N LEU A 31 5.90 6.50 -0.52
CA LEU A 31 5.62 6.97 -1.88
C LEU A 31 4.56 8.08 -1.88
N LEU A 32 3.50 7.96 -1.07
CA LEU A 32 2.46 8.99 -0.95
C LEU A 32 3.01 10.32 -0.42
N LYS A 33 3.98 10.30 0.50
CA LYS A 33 4.63 11.51 1.03
C LYS A 33 5.36 12.35 -0.03
N HIS A 34 5.63 11.78 -1.21
CA HIS A 34 6.20 12.52 -2.33
C HIS A 34 5.16 13.24 -3.19
N LEU A 35 3.87 12.93 -3.03
CA LEU A 35 2.79 13.59 -3.76
C LEU A 35 2.23 14.77 -2.96
N ARG A 36 1.75 15.78 -3.67
CA ARG A 36 1.00 16.88 -3.02
C ARG A 36 -0.37 16.37 -2.56
N PRO A 37 -0.88 16.80 -1.40
CA PRO A 37 -2.21 16.40 -0.91
C PRO A 37 -3.35 16.70 -1.90
N GLU A 38 -3.23 17.79 -2.65
CA GLU A 38 -4.21 18.21 -3.68
C GLU A 38 -4.13 17.38 -4.96
N SER A 39 -3.12 16.52 -5.13
CA SER A 39 -3.00 15.67 -6.31
C SER A 39 -4.13 14.64 -6.34
N PRO A 40 -4.83 14.47 -7.48
CA PRO A 40 -5.81 13.41 -7.64
C PRO A 40 -5.17 12.01 -7.52
N LEU A 41 -3.87 11.88 -7.87
CA LEU A 41 -3.13 10.65 -7.70
C LEU A 41 -2.90 10.35 -6.21
N HIS A 42 -2.59 11.36 -5.40
CA HIS A 42 -2.45 11.18 -3.95
C HIS A 42 -3.75 10.63 -3.33
N TYR A 43 -4.89 11.23 -3.67
CA TYR A 43 -6.19 10.75 -3.18
C TYR A 43 -6.47 9.30 -3.59
N ARG A 44 -6.29 8.97 -4.88
CA ARG A 44 -6.51 7.61 -5.39
C ARG A 44 -5.63 6.58 -4.68
N LEU A 45 -4.31 6.81 -4.67
CA LEU A 45 -3.37 5.86 -4.08
C LEU A 45 -3.54 5.75 -2.55
N SER A 46 -3.94 6.84 -1.87
CA SER A 46 -4.30 6.80 -0.46
C SER A 46 -5.49 5.89 -0.19
N LYS A 47 -6.51 5.91 -1.06
CA LYS A 47 -7.68 5.02 -0.93
C LYS A 47 -7.34 3.57 -1.22
N GLU A 48 -6.53 3.32 -2.25
CA GLU A 48 -6.01 1.97 -2.50
C GLU A 48 -5.20 1.45 -1.30
N LEU A 49 -4.37 2.29 -0.67
CA LEU A 49 -3.61 1.88 0.52
C LEU A 49 -4.50 1.44 1.66
N GLU A 50 -5.61 2.15 1.88
CA GLU A 50 -6.59 1.89 2.92
C GLU A 50 -7.20 0.49 2.74
N GLU A 51 -7.61 0.16 1.51
CA GLU A 51 -8.12 -1.16 1.16
C GLU A 51 -7.08 -2.28 1.29
N ILE A 52 -5.86 -2.04 0.78
CA ILE A 52 -4.76 -3.01 0.86
C ILE A 52 -4.46 -3.32 2.34
N ARG A 53 -4.44 -2.30 3.21
CA ARG A 53 -4.26 -2.46 4.66
C ARG A 53 -5.37 -3.26 5.30
N ALA A 54 -6.63 -2.96 4.98
CA ALA A 54 -7.77 -3.70 5.51
C ALA A 54 -7.67 -5.20 5.16
N ARG A 55 -7.36 -5.51 3.90
CA ARG A 55 -7.18 -6.89 3.43
C ARG A 55 -5.98 -7.59 4.09
N TYR A 56 -4.88 -6.87 4.31
CA TYR A 56 -3.71 -7.40 5.03
C TYR A 56 -4.06 -7.74 6.48
N GLN A 57 -4.75 -6.84 7.19
CA GLN A 57 -5.16 -7.07 8.59
C GLN A 57 -6.15 -8.23 8.71
N GLU A 58 -7.08 -8.35 7.77
CA GLU A 58 -8.03 -9.46 7.76
C GLU A 58 -7.32 -10.80 7.53
N GLN A 59 -6.41 -10.87 6.56
CA GLN A 59 -5.61 -12.07 6.32
C GLN A 59 -4.76 -12.42 7.54
N ASN A 60 -4.09 -11.44 8.13
CA ASN A 60 -3.26 -11.64 9.31
C ASN A 60 -4.08 -12.13 10.52
N LYS A 61 -5.30 -11.61 10.70
CA LYS A 61 -6.23 -12.08 11.74
C LYS A 61 -6.65 -13.53 11.50
N LYS A 62 -7.02 -13.90 10.27
CA LYS A 62 -7.37 -15.27 9.89
C LYS A 62 -6.22 -16.24 10.15
N SER A 63 -4.99 -15.87 9.76
CA SER A 63 -3.80 -16.69 10.00
C SER A 63 -3.50 -16.91 11.49
N ARG A 64 -3.69 -15.88 12.33
CA ARG A 64 -3.48 -16.01 13.80
C ARG A 64 -4.55 -16.87 14.48
N ALA A 65 -5.80 -16.75 14.04
CA ALA A 65 -6.90 -17.58 14.56
C ALA A 65 -6.69 -19.06 14.22
N ALA A 66 -6.27 -19.37 12.99
CA ALA A 66 -5.99 -20.74 12.55
C ALA A 66 -4.78 -21.39 13.25
N ALA A 67 -3.80 -20.60 13.70
CA ALA A 67 -2.63 -21.10 14.42
C ALA A 67 -2.84 -21.34 15.93
N SER A 68 -4.00 -20.90 16.47
CA SER A 68 -4.35 -21.02 17.89
C SER A 68 -5.43 -22.08 18.15
N SER A 69 -5.85 -22.83 17.12
CA SER A 69 -6.80 -23.95 17.16
C SER A 69 -6.07 -25.25 16.86
#